data_AF-A0A829R6M8-F1
#
_entry.id   AF-A0A829R6M8-F1
#
_cell.length_a   1.000
_cell.length_b   1.000
_cell.length_c   1.000
_cell.angle_alpha   90.00
_cell.angle_beta   90.00
_cell.angle_gamma   90.00
#
_symmetry.space_group_name_H-M   'P 1'
#
loop_
_entity.id
_entity.type
_entity.pdbx_description
1 polymer ?
#
loop_
_entity_poly.entity_id
_entity_poly.type
_entity_poly.pdbx_seq_one_letter_code
_entity_poly.pdbx_strand_id
1 'polypeptide(L)'
;MVSEAITKSGTWSQIKSGSKTLGWVSKARLAYYEPVAYNKTVSKDGGVKARSQDRIYSDVYKTTGKAKDLGKLSAYNNKNIKIIREAKGKTTVWYQFKVGNKVIGWANKAGFQTYDKLIYNKKSQPYRESSEYE
;
A
#
# COMPACT_ATOMS: atom_id res chain seq x y z
N MET A 1 24.90 9.96 -7.37
CA MET A 1 25.23 9.56 -5.98
C MET A 1 25.13 10.78 -5.08
N VAL A 2 24.56 10.64 -3.89
CA VAL A 2 24.52 11.70 -2.86
C VAL A 2 25.83 11.59 -2.08
N SER A 3 26.60 12.66 -1.98
CA SER A 3 27.90 12.66 -1.29
C SER A 3 27.71 12.65 0.23
N GLU A 4 28.56 11.88 0.93
CA GLU A 4 28.63 11.83 2.40
C GLU A 4 29.99 12.32 2.89
N ALA A 5 30.03 12.98 4.04
CA ALA A 5 31.25 13.43 4.69
C ALA A 5 31.24 13.06 6.18
N ILE A 6 32.39 12.62 6.71
CA ILE A 6 32.57 12.30 8.13
C ILE A 6 33.48 13.36 8.74
N THR A 7 33.03 13.94 9.86
CA THR A 7 33.77 14.95 10.63
C THR A 7 33.81 14.53 12.10
N LYS A 8 34.63 15.19 12.92
CA LYS A 8 34.62 14.98 14.38
C LYS A 8 33.24 15.23 15.01
N SER A 9 32.41 16.07 14.39
CA SER A 9 31.05 16.40 14.84
C SER A 9 29.95 15.51 14.25
N GLY A 10 30.30 14.51 13.43
CA GLY A 10 29.38 13.50 12.91
C GLY A 10 29.36 13.37 11.38
N THR A 11 28.39 12.61 10.88
CA THR A 11 28.19 12.33 9.45
C THR A 11 27.23 13.33 8.82
N TRP A 12 27.61 13.84 7.65
CA TRP A 12 26.88 14.83 6.87
C TRP A 12 26.48 14.26 5.51
N SER A 13 25.31 14.65 5.02
CA SER A 13 24.81 14.32 3.69
C SER A 13 24.63 15.59 2.86
N GLN A 14 25.07 15.56 1.61
CA GLN A 14 24.91 16.68 0.68
C GLN A 14 23.47 16.75 0.16
N ILE A 15 22.83 17.92 0.23
CA ILE A 15 21.47 18.14 -0.28
C ILE A 15 21.53 18.82 -1.64
N LYS A 16 20.78 18.28 -2.59
CA LYS A 16 20.65 18.79 -3.96
C LYS A 16 19.18 18.99 -4.32
N SER A 17 18.91 19.96 -5.18
CA SER A 17 17.65 20.11 -5.91
C SER A 17 17.97 20.12 -7.40
N GLY A 18 17.57 19.07 -8.12
CA GLY A 18 18.05 18.83 -9.48
C GLY A 18 19.57 18.69 -9.53
N SER A 19 20.23 19.48 -10.39
CA SER A 19 21.69 19.55 -10.50
C SER A 19 22.35 20.49 -9.48
N LYS A 20 21.59 21.33 -8.79
CA LYS A 20 22.12 22.35 -7.87
C LYS A 20 22.37 21.77 -6.47
N THR A 21 23.58 21.96 -5.95
CA THR A 21 23.89 21.71 -4.54
C THR A 21 23.33 22.83 -3.67
N LEU A 22 22.51 22.48 -2.69
CA LEU A 22 21.92 23.40 -1.72
C LEU A 22 22.75 23.51 -0.44
N GLY A 23 23.49 22.47 -0.07
CA GLY A 23 24.37 22.49 1.11
C GLY A 23 24.58 21.11 1.73
N TRP A 24 24.96 21.10 3.01
CA TRP A 24 25.16 19.90 3.81
C TRP A 24 24.23 19.91 5.02
N VAL A 25 23.71 18.74 5.39
CA VAL A 25 22.90 18.58 6.60
C VAL A 25 23.38 17.37 7.39
N SER A 26 23.26 17.44 8.72
CA SER A 26 23.56 16.30 9.59
C SER A 26 22.69 15.10 9.19
N LYS A 27 23.33 13.97 8.88
CA LYS A 27 22.66 12.73 8.47
C LYS A 27 21.72 12.21 9.54
N ALA A 28 22.06 12.43 10.82
CA ALA A 28 21.22 12.04 11.95
C ALA A 28 19.89 12.82 12.03
N ARG A 29 19.78 13.98 11.36
CA ARG A 29 18.58 14.83 11.37
C ARG A 29 17.74 14.72 10.08
N LEU A 30 18.16 13.89 9.13
CA LEU A 30 17.42 13.70 7.89
C LEU A 30 16.27 12.72 8.09
N ALA A 31 15.05 13.20 7.86
CA ALA A 31 13.92 12.32 7.63
C ALA A 31 14.10 11.64 6.26
N TYR A 32 14.38 10.34 6.27
CA TYR A 32 14.48 9.55 5.04
C TYR A 32 13.08 9.15 4.56
N TYR A 33 12.66 9.66 3.41
CA TYR A 33 11.47 9.20 2.73
C TYR A 33 11.85 8.13 1.70
N GLU A 34 11.14 7.01 1.73
CA GLU A 34 11.30 5.96 0.73
C GLU A 34 10.79 6.46 -0.63
N PRO A 35 11.57 6.27 -1.72
CA PRO A 35 11.05 6.53 -3.06
C PRO A 35 9.88 5.58 -3.35
N VAL A 36 8.84 6.10 -4.01
CA VAL A 36 7.72 5.31 -4.53
C VAL A 36 8.14 4.73 -5.88
N ALA A 37 8.29 3.41 -5.96
CA ALA A 37 8.62 2.73 -7.22
C ALA A 37 7.48 2.85 -8.25
N TYR A 38 6.23 2.78 -7.79
CA TYR A 38 5.05 3.10 -8.60
C TYR A 38 3.85 3.46 -7.73
N ASN A 39 2.89 4.17 -8.32
CA ASN A 39 1.56 4.41 -7.77
C ASN A 39 0.53 4.31 -8.90
N LYS A 40 -0.25 3.23 -8.93
CA LYS A 40 -1.17 2.91 -10.03
C LYS A 40 -2.62 2.75 -9.55
N THR A 41 -3.55 3.05 -10.44
CA THR A 41 -4.97 2.74 -10.25
C THR A 41 -5.19 1.23 -10.36
N VAL A 42 -6.04 0.67 -9.50
CA VAL A 42 -6.49 -0.72 -9.55
C VAL A 42 -7.99 -0.79 -9.25
N SER A 43 -8.60 -1.96 -9.43
CA SER A 43 -9.97 -2.22 -8.97
C SER A 43 -10.04 -3.65 -8.46
N LYS A 44 -9.93 -3.81 -7.14
CA LYS A 44 -10.04 -5.11 -6.46
C LYS A 44 -11.09 -5.02 -5.36
N ASP A 45 -11.96 -6.01 -5.30
CA ASP A 45 -12.88 -6.16 -4.17
C ASP A 45 -12.19 -7.01 -3.10
N GLY A 46 -12.55 -6.81 -1.84
CA GLY A 46 -11.88 -7.48 -0.74
C GLY A 46 -12.49 -7.18 0.63
N GLY A 47 -11.85 -7.74 1.65
CA GLY A 47 -12.13 -7.48 3.06
C GLY A 47 -10.89 -6.99 3.79
N VAL A 48 -11.10 -6.49 5.01
CA VAL A 48 -10.02 -6.08 5.92
C VAL A 48 -9.74 -7.21 6.91
N LYS A 49 -8.46 -7.57 7.02
CA LYS A 49 -7.90 -8.51 8.01
C LYS A 49 -6.72 -7.82 8.70
N ALA A 50 -7.02 -6.79 9.47
CA ALA A 50 -5.99 -5.96 10.09
C ALA A 50 -5.21 -6.73 11.17
N ARG A 51 -3.89 -6.53 11.20
CA ARG A 51 -3.05 -6.87 12.35
C ARG A 51 -3.11 -5.73 13.37
N SER A 52 -2.68 -5.98 14.61
CA SER A 52 -2.77 -5.00 15.70
C SER A 52 -2.04 -3.68 15.41
N GLN A 53 -0.95 -3.72 14.66
CA GLN A 53 -0.15 -2.55 14.28
C GLN A 53 -0.58 -1.87 12.96
N ASP A 54 -1.56 -2.42 12.22
CA ASP A 54 -1.92 -1.85 10.93
C ASP A 54 -2.72 -0.54 11.10
N ARG A 55 -2.19 0.54 10.52
CA ARG A 55 -2.72 1.90 10.59
C ARG A 55 -3.18 2.37 9.21
N ILE A 56 -4.09 3.34 9.21
CA ILE A 56 -4.57 4.04 8.03
C ILE A 56 -3.85 5.39 7.97
N TYR A 57 -3.41 5.78 6.77
CA TYR A 57 -2.74 7.04 6.52
C TYR A 57 -3.42 7.83 5.41
N SER A 58 -3.29 9.16 5.45
CA SER A 58 -3.86 10.07 4.43
C SER A 58 -3.13 10.02 3.09
N ASP A 59 -1.89 9.54 3.08
CA ASP A 59 -1.03 9.37 1.92
C ASP A 59 -0.18 8.11 2.12
N VAL A 60 0.55 7.68 1.09
CA VAL A 60 1.46 6.54 1.18
C VAL A 60 2.51 6.82 2.27
N TYR A 61 2.50 6.00 3.31
CA TYR A 61 3.32 6.25 4.51
C TYR A 61 4.82 6.07 4.22
N LYS A 62 5.65 6.90 4.87
CA LYS A 62 7.10 6.99 4.69
C LYS A 62 7.58 7.38 3.29
N THR A 63 6.70 7.72 2.35
CA THR A 63 7.11 8.17 1.02
C THR A 63 6.98 9.68 0.82
N THR A 64 6.25 10.35 1.71
CA THR A 64 6.17 11.81 1.80
C THR A 64 6.12 12.24 3.26
N GLY A 65 6.50 13.49 3.55
CA GLY A 65 6.30 14.10 4.87
C GLY A 65 4.85 14.46 5.19
N LYS A 66 3.89 14.10 4.32
CA LYS A 66 2.49 14.53 4.39
C LYS A 66 1.54 13.45 4.89
N ALA A 67 1.99 12.20 5.02
CA ALA A 67 1.16 11.11 5.50
C ALA A 67 0.79 11.31 6.97
N LYS A 68 -0.50 11.59 7.23
CA LYS A 68 -1.08 11.69 8.57
C LYS A 68 -1.73 10.37 8.95
N ASP A 69 -1.57 9.98 10.20
CA ASP A 69 -2.26 8.82 10.77
C ASP A 69 -3.76 9.15 10.94
N LEU A 70 -4.62 8.30 10.38
CA LEU A 70 -6.08 8.43 10.37
C LEU A 70 -6.77 7.40 11.29
N GLY A 71 -6.00 6.57 12.00
CA GLY A 71 -6.52 5.59 12.94
C GLY A 71 -6.18 4.14 12.62
N LYS A 72 -6.78 3.22 13.39
CA LYS A 72 -6.52 1.77 13.27
C LYS A 72 -7.27 1.20 12.07
N LEU A 73 -6.59 0.35 11.29
CA LEU A 73 -7.24 -0.38 10.19
C LEU A 73 -8.31 -1.35 10.71
N SER A 74 -8.15 -1.88 11.92
CA SER A 74 -9.08 -2.83 12.55
C SER A 74 -10.51 -2.30 12.73
N ALA A 75 -10.72 -0.98 12.72
CA ALA A 75 -12.05 -0.37 12.72
C ALA A 75 -12.90 -0.73 11.47
N TYR A 76 -12.25 -1.34 10.47
CA TYR A 76 -12.86 -1.76 9.22
C TYR A 76 -12.84 -3.28 9.01
N ASN A 77 -12.41 -4.07 10.01
CA ASN A 77 -12.50 -5.53 9.94
C ASN A 77 -13.93 -5.99 9.61
N ASN A 78 -14.04 -7.08 8.85
CA ASN A 78 -15.31 -7.66 8.39
C ASN A 78 -16.16 -6.74 7.49
N LYS A 79 -15.63 -5.60 7.04
CA LYS A 79 -16.30 -4.77 6.03
C LYS A 79 -15.85 -5.14 4.64
N ASN A 80 -16.80 -5.16 3.71
CA ASN A 80 -16.51 -5.19 2.28
C ASN A 80 -15.89 -3.84 1.87
N ILE A 81 -14.74 -3.92 1.21
CA ILE A 81 -13.99 -2.77 0.74
C ILE A 81 -13.68 -2.90 -0.74
N LYS A 82 -13.31 -1.77 -1.34
CA LYS A 82 -12.73 -1.74 -2.68
C LYS A 82 -11.36 -1.09 -2.63
N ILE A 83 -10.35 -1.79 -3.13
CA ILE A 83 -9.01 -1.25 -3.36
C ILE A 83 -9.02 -0.53 -4.70
N ILE A 84 -8.67 0.76 -4.66
CA ILE A 84 -8.71 1.67 -5.82
C ILE A 84 -7.32 2.07 -6.30
N ARG A 85 -6.29 1.96 -5.46
CA ARG A 85 -4.89 2.20 -5.84
C ARG A 85 -3.92 1.27 -5.12
N GLU A 86 -2.81 0.98 -5.80
CA GLU A 86 -1.65 0.24 -5.26
C GLU A 86 -0.41 1.11 -5.44
N ALA A 87 0.35 1.28 -4.36
CA ALA A 87 1.64 1.98 -4.39
C ALA A 87 2.72 1.10 -3.77
N LYS A 88 3.89 1.02 -4.41
CA LYS A 88 5.04 0.27 -3.90
C LYS A 88 6.09 1.25 -3.42
N GLY A 89 6.31 1.29 -2.11
CA GLY A 89 7.51 1.87 -1.52
C GLY A 89 8.72 0.94 -1.70
N LYS A 90 9.82 1.22 -0.99
CA LYS A 90 11.01 0.37 -1.07
C LYS A 90 10.75 -1.00 -0.46
N THR A 91 10.06 -1.03 0.67
CA THR A 91 9.85 -2.26 1.48
C THR A 91 8.40 -2.70 1.54
N THR A 92 7.46 -1.78 1.37
CA THR A 92 6.04 -2.03 1.64
C THR A 92 5.18 -1.66 0.44
N VAL A 93 4.18 -2.51 0.17
CA VAL A 93 3.09 -2.19 -0.76
C VAL A 93 1.90 -1.66 0.04
N TRP A 94 1.37 -0.53 -0.41
CA TRP A 94 0.26 0.17 0.21
C TRP A 94 -0.97 0.10 -0.68
N TYR A 95 -2.13 -0.07 -0.04
CA TYR A 95 -3.43 -0.04 -0.69
C TYR A 95 -4.25 1.15 -0.24
N GLN A 96 -4.75 1.91 -1.23
CA GLN A 96 -5.81 2.88 -0.99
C GLN A 96 -7.15 2.17 -1.11
N PHE A 97 -7.98 2.29 -0.08
CA PHE A 97 -9.26 1.62 -0.04
C PHE A 97 -10.41 2.59 0.23
N LYS A 98 -11.59 2.17 -0.21
CA LYS A 98 -12.86 2.83 0.07
C LYS A 98 -13.87 1.85 0.66
N VAL A 99 -14.80 2.39 1.44
CA VAL A 99 -15.98 1.70 1.95
C VAL A 99 -17.19 2.38 1.32
N GLY A 100 -17.97 1.65 0.52
CA GLY A 100 -18.99 2.25 -0.34
C GLY A 100 -18.38 3.29 -1.28
N ASN A 101 -18.82 4.55 -1.15
CA ASN A 101 -18.36 5.67 -1.98
C ASN A 101 -17.30 6.55 -1.31
N LYS A 102 -16.92 6.27 -0.05
CA LYS A 102 -15.98 7.09 0.70
C LYS A 102 -14.58 6.48 0.69
N VAL A 103 -13.60 7.23 0.18
CA VAL A 103 -12.18 6.90 0.32
C VAL A 103 -11.78 7.05 1.77
N ILE A 104 -11.20 6.01 2.35
CA ILE A 104 -10.81 5.98 3.76
C ILE A 104 -9.33 6.38 3.93
N GLY A 105 -8.45 5.83 3.10
CA GLY A 105 -7.02 6.14 3.15
C GLY A 105 -6.16 5.01 2.63
N TRP A 106 -4.86 5.08 2.95
CA TRP A 106 -3.83 4.10 2.60
C TRP A 106 -3.50 3.22 3.80
N ALA A 107 -3.39 1.92 3.61
CA ALA A 107 -2.88 1.00 4.63
C ALA A 107 -1.99 -0.09 4.01
N ASN A 108 -1.22 -0.79 4.83
CA ASN A 108 -0.34 -1.86 4.38
C ASN A 108 -1.18 -2.96 3.69
N LYS A 109 -0.75 -3.40 2.49
CA LYS A 109 -1.40 -4.47 1.72
C LYS A 109 -1.68 -5.72 2.57
N ALA A 110 -0.78 -6.05 3.51
CA ALA A 110 -0.91 -7.23 4.38
C ALA A 110 -2.13 -7.19 5.31
N GLY A 111 -2.74 -6.01 5.53
CA GLY A 111 -3.98 -5.86 6.30
C GLY A 111 -5.26 -6.15 5.52
N PHE A 112 -5.15 -6.61 4.27
CA PHE A 112 -6.29 -6.87 3.39
C PHE A 112 -6.28 -8.30 2.86
N GLN A 113 -7.48 -8.79 2.59
CA GLN A 113 -7.71 -10.00 1.81
C GLN A 113 -8.47 -9.58 0.55
N THR A 114 -7.82 -9.67 -0.62
CA THR A 114 -8.46 -9.36 -1.90
C THR A 114 -9.06 -10.62 -2.51
N TYR A 115 -10.20 -10.49 -3.16
CA TYR A 115 -10.81 -11.56 -3.94
C TYR A 115 -10.31 -11.49 -5.38
N ASP A 116 -9.94 -12.64 -5.93
CA ASP A 116 -9.62 -12.72 -7.34
C ASP A 116 -10.90 -12.59 -8.17
N LYS A 117 -10.79 -11.90 -9.32
CA LYS A 117 -11.88 -11.88 -10.29
C LYS A 117 -12.00 -13.28 -10.87
N LEU A 118 -13.14 -13.92 -10.69
CA LEU A 118 -13.50 -15.13 -11.43
C LEU A 118 -13.49 -14.80 -12.92
N ILE A 119 -12.58 -15.44 -13.66
CA ILE A 119 -12.41 -15.21 -15.11
C ILE A 119 -13.31 -16.16 -15.92
N TYR A 120 -13.77 -17.26 -15.32
CA TYR A 120 -14.69 -18.24 -15.93
C TYR A 120 -15.32 -19.12 -14.86
N ASN A 121 -16.63 -19.39 -14.97
CA ASN A 121 -17.33 -20.40 -14.17
C ASN A 121 -18.17 -21.27 -15.12
N LYS A 122 -17.76 -22.53 -15.35
CA LYS A 122 -18.55 -23.49 -16.12
C LYS A 122 -19.53 -24.19 -15.18
N LYS A 123 -20.83 -23.89 -15.32
CA LYS A 123 -21.86 -24.78 -14.77
C LYS A 123 -21.81 -26.10 -15.57
N SER A 124 -21.44 -27.20 -14.93
CA SER A 124 -21.66 -28.54 -15.49
C SER A 124 -23.17 -28.83 -15.50
N GLN A 125 -23.68 -29.34 -16.62
CA GLN A 125 -25.05 -29.88 -16.69
C GLN A 125 -25.14 -31.14 -15.81
N PRO A 126 -26.28 -31.40 -15.15
CA PRO A 126 -26.45 -32.63 -14.38
C PRO A 126 -26.37 -33.85 -15.31
N TYR A 127 -25.69 -34.90 -14.84
CA TYR A 127 -25.63 -36.21 -15.47
C TYR A 127 -27.07 -36.75 -15.58
N ARG A 128 -27.55 -37.03 -16.79
CA ARG A 128 -28.77 -37.83 -16.96
C ARG A 128 -28.36 -39.28 -16.81
N GLU A 129 -28.74 -39.92 -15.71
CA GLU A 129 -28.76 -41.39 -15.67
C GLU A 129 -29.72 -41.85 -16.79
N SER A 130 -29.18 -42.59 -17.75
CA SER A 130 -29.96 -43.34 -18.72
C SER A 130 -30.69 -44.43 -17.95
N SER A 131 -32.00 -44.26 -17.76
CA SER A 131 -32.89 -45.31 -17.25
C SER A 131 -32.77 -46.55 -18.13
N GLU A 132 -32.73 -47.68 -17.45
CA GLU A 132 -32.61 -49.04 -17.98
C GLU A 132 -33.59 -49.29 -19.13
N TYR A 133 -33.13 -50.04 -20.14
CA TYR A 133 -33.98 -50.56 -21.21
C TYR A 133 -34.95 -51.58 -20.61
N GLU A 134 -36.25 -51.28 -20.62
CA GLU A 134 -37.33 -52.28 -20.65
C GLU A 134 -37.77 -52.50 -22.11
#